data_AF-A0A971SA23-F1
#
_entry.id   AF-A0A971SA23-F1
#
_cell.length_a   1.000
_cell.length_b   1.000
_cell.length_c   1.000
_cell.angle_alpha   90.00
_cell.angle_beta   90.00
_cell.angle_gamma   90.00
#
_symmetry.space_group_name_H-M   'P 1'
#
loop_
_entity.id
_entity.type
_entity.pdbx_description
1 polymer ?
#
loop_
_entity_poly.entity_id
_entity_poly.type
_entity_poly.pdbx_seq_one_letter_code
_entity_poly.pdbx_strand_id
1 'polypeptide(L)'
;MPNNSPEQIRKKLYEEYEDSLFKLVMHDVAEKEGRLFLEEKEKLKNDPEYLPSQAAVQKFSRQLDAQLRKPRVYAGSLLIWQALNKAAIAMLIVLVILGSTVVTVEAVRVRALNFLMDIQQEYTSFQLKDSSDAEGGSVTIDWPRSYIPTYIPEGYEIVNARKDKQSSFIEFQNPKGESITYMELMQEIKPHLDTENASEIETVSINGFEGTLVMKESSVTLIWAMDDRMFMIRGQIDKDTAVRIAEGVKYIE
;
A
#
# COMPACT_ATOMS: atom_id res chain seq x y z
N MET A 1 11.16 52.07 -38.50
CA MET A 1 11.96 52.65 -37.40
C MET A 1 11.03 53.57 -36.61
N PRO A 2 10.92 53.43 -35.28
CA PRO A 2 10.00 54.28 -34.53
C PRO A 2 10.52 55.73 -34.56
N ASN A 3 9.68 56.63 -35.06
CA ASN A 3 9.99 58.04 -35.29
C ASN A 3 9.74 58.82 -33.98
N ASN A 4 10.67 58.73 -33.04
CA ASN A 4 10.55 59.46 -31.77
C ASN A 4 10.86 60.95 -32.00
N SER A 5 10.05 61.84 -31.46
CA SER A 5 10.30 63.29 -31.55
C SER A 5 11.59 63.67 -30.80
N PRO A 6 12.29 64.74 -31.19
CA PRO A 6 13.50 65.20 -30.49
C PRO A 6 13.31 65.41 -28.98
N GLU A 7 12.11 65.83 -28.57
CA GLU A 7 11.75 65.99 -27.15
C GLU A 7 11.63 64.65 -26.43
N GLN A 8 11.08 63.62 -27.08
CA GLN A 8 11.00 62.27 -26.51
C GLN A 8 12.38 61.65 -26.32
N ILE A 9 13.30 61.88 -27.26
CA ILE A 9 14.70 61.43 -27.15
C ILE A 9 15.38 62.12 -25.97
N ARG A 10 15.21 63.44 -25.85
CA ARG A 10 15.78 64.22 -24.75
C ARG A 10 15.21 63.77 -23.40
N LYS A 11 13.90 63.57 -23.29
CA LYS A 11 13.25 63.07 -22.07
C LYS A 11 13.82 61.71 -21.64
N LYS A 12 13.97 60.79 -22.59
CA LYS A 12 14.54 59.47 -22.33
C LYS A 12 15.99 59.54 -21.83
N LEU A 13 16.80 60.42 -22.41
CA LEU A 13 18.19 60.65 -21.96
C LEU A 13 18.24 61.23 -20.54
N TYR A 14 17.31 62.12 -20.18
CA TYR A 14 17.19 62.62 -18.82
C TYR A 14 16.76 61.53 -17.83
N GLU A 15 15.77 60.71 -18.18
CA GLU A 15 15.35 59.58 -17.34
C GLU A 15 16.50 58.58 -17.11
N GLU A 16 17.29 58.28 -18.14
CA GLU A 16 18.44 57.38 -18.05
C GLU A 16 19.58 57.98 -17.20
N TYR A 17 19.77 59.30 -17.28
CA TYR A 17 20.70 60.03 -16.42
C TYR A 17 20.27 60.00 -14.95
N GLU A 18 19.00 60.28 -14.66
CA GLU A 18 18.45 60.24 -13.30
C GLU A 18 18.50 58.82 -12.71
N ASP A 19 18.15 57.80 -13.48
CA ASP A 19 18.26 56.39 -13.06
C ASP A 19 19.71 56.00 -12.77
N SER A 20 20.65 56.44 -13.60
CA SER A 20 22.08 56.18 -13.38
C SER A 20 22.61 56.87 -12.12
N LEU A 21 22.21 58.13 -11.88
CA LEU A 21 22.56 58.86 -10.68
C LEU A 21 21.96 58.21 -9.43
N PHE A 22 20.69 57.81 -9.49
CA PHE A 22 20.02 57.11 -8.40
C PHE A 22 20.70 55.77 -8.09
N LYS A 23 21.06 54.99 -9.11
CA LYS A 23 21.82 53.74 -8.94
C LYS A 23 23.16 53.95 -8.23
N LEU A 24 23.87 55.03 -8.56
CA LEU A 24 25.14 55.36 -7.92
C LEU A 24 24.93 55.71 -6.43
N VAL A 25 23.93 56.52 -6.11
CA VAL A 25 23.59 56.84 -4.72
C VAL A 25 23.18 55.58 -3.95
N MET A 26 22.36 54.71 -4.56
CA MET A 26 21.94 53.46 -3.93
C MET A 26 23.10 52.48 -3.74
N HIS A 27 24.09 52.48 -4.63
CA HIS A 27 25.32 51.72 -4.45
C HIS A 27 26.09 52.17 -3.20
N ASP A 28 26.25 53.48 -3.01
CA ASP A 28 26.94 54.03 -1.84
C ASP A 28 26.17 53.78 -0.54
N VAL A 29 24.84 53.85 -0.58
CA VAL A 29 23.97 53.47 0.55
C VAL A 29 24.13 51.99 0.86
N ALA A 30 24.08 51.12 -0.15
CA ALA A 30 24.24 49.68 0.01
C ALA A 30 25.63 49.33 0.58
N GLU A 31 26.70 50.02 0.15
CA GLU A 31 28.02 49.86 0.74
C GLU A 31 28.04 50.26 2.21
N LYS A 32 27.44 51.41 2.56
CA LYS A 32 27.41 51.90 3.94
C LYS A 32 26.62 50.97 4.85
N GLU A 33 25.44 50.53 4.43
CA GLU A 33 24.64 49.54 5.15
C GLU A 33 25.38 48.20 5.25
N GLY A 34 26.05 47.77 4.17
CA GLY A 34 26.89 46.58 4.18
C GLY A 34 28.00 46.64 5.23
N ARG A 35 28.66 47.79 5.38
CA ARG A 35 29.67 48.00 6.44
C ARG A 35 29.05 47.92 7.83
N LEU A 36 27.88 48.51 8.05
CA LEU A 36 27.16 48.42 9.34
C LEU A 36 26.81 46.97 9.70
N PHE A 37 26.32 46.19 8.74
CA PHE A 37 26.04 44.77 8.96
C PHE A 37 27.29 43.95 9.25
N LEU A 38 28.43 44.29 8.64
CA LEU A 38 29.71 43.63 8.94
C LEU A 38 30.19 43.96 10.36
N GLU A 39 30.05 45.21 10.80
CA GLU A 39 30.37 45.61 12.17
C GLU A 39 29.44 44.92 13.19
N GLU A 40 28.14 44.85 12.90
CA GLU A 40 27.17 44.15 13.74
C GLU A 40 27.45 42.65 13.81
N LYS A 41 27.76 42.01 12.68
CA LYS A 41 28.19 40.61 12.63
C LYS A 41 29.42 40.36 13.51
N GLU A 42 30.43 41.22 13.45
CA GLU A 42 31.63 41.08 14.30
C GLU A 42 31.30 41.26 15.79
N LYS A 43 30.37 42.17 16.15
CA LYS A 43 29.89 42.29 17.53
C LYS A 43 29.18 41.02 18.00
N LEU A 44 28.24 40.51 17.20
CA LEU A 44 27.46 39.31 17.51
C LEU A 44 28.32 38.05 17.61
N LYS A 45 29.39 37.95 16.81
CA LYS A 45 30.33 36.83 16.84
C LYS A 45 31.08 36.73 18.19
N ASN A 46 31.32 37.86 18.84
CA ASN A 46 32.01 37.91 20.13
C ASN A 46 31.07 37.74 21.33
N ASP A 47 29.76 37.67 21.10
CA ASP A 47 28.75 37.48 22.13
C ASP A 47 28.35 35.99 22.23
N PRO A 48 28.61 35.32 23.37
CA PRO A 48 28.29 33.92 23.57
C PRO A 48 26.80 33.58 23.44
N GLU A 49 25.90 34.55 23.61
CA GLU A 49 24.45 34.37 23.56
C GLU A 49 23.94 34.18 22.12
N TYR A 50 24.69 34.66 21.12
CA TYR A 50 24.29 34.63 19.70
C TYR A 50 24.99 33.53 18.90
N LEU A 51 25.83 32.71 19.55
CA LEU A 51 26.43 31.54 18.91
C LEU A 51 25.36 30.46 18.70
N PRO A 52 25.11 30.02 17.45
CA PRO A 52 24.12 29.00 17.20
C PRO A 52 24.53 27.69 17.87
N SER A 53 23.57 27.03 18.52
CA SER A 53 23.81 25.71 19.10
C SER A 53 24.23 24.72 18.02
N GLN A 54 25.05 23.74 18.39
CA GLN A 54 25.52 22.71 17.46
C GLN A 54 24.36 21.96 16.78
N ALA A 55 23.23 21.81 17.47
CA ALA A 55 22.00 21.23 16.95
C ALA A 55 21.35 22.09 15.85
N ALA A 56 21.33 23.43 16.02
CA ALA A 56 20.78 24.35 15.03
C ALA A 56 21.59 24.32 13.72
N VAL A 57 22.92 24.30 13.84
CA VAL A 57 23.84 24.21 12.68
C VAL A 57 23.64 22.90 11.92
N GLN A 58 23.53 21.77 12.64
CA GLN A 58 23.28 20.47 12.01
C GLN A 58 21.91 20.38 11.33
N LYS A 59 20.88 21.00 11.92
CA LYS A 59 19.54 21.04 11.32
C LYS A 59 19.56 21.86 10.02
N PHE A 60 20.25 22.99 10.02
CA PHE A 60 20.39 23.85 8.84
C PHE A 60 21.17 23.14 7.72
N SER A 61 22.31 22.51 8.03
CA SER A 61 23.10 21.80 7.01
C SER A 61 22.32 20.65 6.37
N ARG A 62 21.58 19.87 7.18
CA ARG A 62 20.69 18.82 6.66
C ARG A 62 19.61 19.35 5.72
N GLN A 63 19.01 20.50 6.05
CA GLN A 63 18.00 21.13 5.19
C GLN A 63 18.61 21.64 3.89
N LEU A 64 19.80 22.24 3.95
CA LEU A 64 20.54 22.73 2.79
C LEU A 64 20.91 21.56 1.84
N ASP A 65 21.47 20.49 2.40
CA ASP A 65 21.85 19.30 1.63
C ASP A 65 20.63 18.61 0.99
N ALA A 66 19.50 18.57 1.69
CA ALA A 66 18.25 18.03 1.14
C ALA A 66 17.73 18.85 -0.06
N GLN A 67 17.84 20.18 0.01
CA GLN A 67 17.45 21.08 -1.07
C GLN A 67 18.39 20.97 -2.28
N LEU A 68 19.71 20.94 -2.03
CA LEU A 68 20.74 20.88 -3.06
C LEU A 68 20.88 19.49 -3.71
N ARG A 69 20.37 18.42 -3.08
CA ARG A 69 20.34 17.06 -3.67
C ARG A 69 19.27 16.85 -4.75
N LYS A 70 18.23 17.69 -4.80
CA LYS A 70 17.09 17.49 -5.72
C LYS A 70 17.42 17.45 -7.24
N PRO A 71 18.49 18.07 -7.80
CA PRO A 71 18.71 18.02 -9.24
C PRO A 71 19.55 16.84 -9.74
N ARG A 72 20.23 16.06 -8.87
CA ARG A 72 21.10 14.95 -9.30
C ARG A 72 20.38 13.62 -9.51
N VAL A 73 19.25 13.39 -8.83
CA VAL A 73 18.51 12.12 -8.90
C VAL A 73 17.69 12.01 -10.20
N TYR A 74 17.25 13.13 -10.78
CA TYR A 74 16.42 13.14 -11.99
C TYR A 74 17.18 12.86 -13.29
N ALA A 75 18.50 13.08 -13.35
CA ALA A 75 19.28 12.81 -14.57
C ALA A 75 19.53 11.30 -14.80
N GLY A 76 19.62 10.51 -13.74
CA GLY A 76 19.84 9.06 -13.83
C GLY A 76 18.58 8.25 -14.11
N SER A 77 17.40 8.76 -13.72
CA SER A 77 16.13 8.02 -13.86
C SER A 77 15.64 7.96 -15.31
N LEU A 78 15.90 8.97 -16.15
CA LEU A 78 15.44 8.98 -17.55
C LEU A 78 16.00 7.82 -18.39
N LEU A 79 17.28 7.49 -18.23
CA LEU A 79 17.91 6.37 -18.93
C LEU A 79 17.41 5.02 -18.43
N ILE A 80 17.18 4.91 -17.11
CA ILE A 80 16.64 3.70 -16.48
C ILE A 80 15.20 3.44 -16.96
N TRP A 81 14.37 4.49 -17.03
CA TRP A 81 12.99 4.38 -17.53
C TRP A 81 12.91 3.96 -19.00
N GLN A 82 13.83 4.43 -19.85
CA GLN A 82 13.90 3.99 -21.25
C GLN A 82 14.31 2.52 -21.38
N ALA A 83 15.24 2.03 -20.54
CA ALA A 83 15.63 0.63 -20.52
C ALA A 83 14.49 -0.28 -19.99
N LEU A 84 13.79 0.17 -18.94
CA LEU A 84 12.63 -0.55 -18.38
C LEU A 84 11.49 -0.67 -19.39
N ASN A 85 11.18 0.40 -20.14
CA ASN A 85 10.14 0.34 -21.17
C ASN A 85 10.50 -0.63 -22.29
N LYS A 86 11.77 -0.68 -22.73
CA LYS A 86 12.21 -1.66 -23.73
C LYS A 86 12.09 -3.10 -23.22
N ALA A 87 12.47 -3.34 -21.96
CA ALA A 87 12.32 -4.65 -21.33
C ALA A 87 10.84 -5.06 -21.18
N ALA A 88 9.97 -4.13 -20.80
CA ALA A 88 8.53 -4.37 -20.69
C ALA A 88 7.90 -4.74 -22.04
N ILE A 89 8.27 -4.04 -23.12
CA ILE A 89 7.80 -4.36 -24.48
C ILE A 89 8.28 -5.76 -24.89
N ALA A 90 9.54 -6.10 -24.65
CA ALA A 90 10.07 -7.42 -24.97
C ALA A 90 9.36 -8.53 -24.17
N MET A 91 9.09 -8.31 -22.88
CA MET A 91 8.34 -9.24 -22.04
C MET A 91 6.91 -9.43 -22.55
N LEU A 92 6.23 -8.34 -22.96
CA LEU A 92 4.87 -8.42 -23.52
C LEU A 92 4.84 -9.25 -24.80
N ILE A 93 5.83 -9.07 -25.70
CA ILE A 93 5.95 -9.89 -26.91
C ILE A 93 6.11 -11.38 -26.54
N VAL A 94 6.95 -11.71 -25.58
CA VAL A 94 7.14 -13.10 -25.11
C VAL A 94 5.85 -13.68 -24.54
N LEU A 95 5.12 -12.92 -23.73
CA LEU A 95 3.84 -13.36 -23.16
C LEU A 95 2.79 -13.61 -24.25
N VAL A 96 2.73 -12.75 -25.27
CA VAL A 96 1.80 -12.93 -26.41
C VAL A 96 2.16 -14.20 -27.19
N ILE A 97 3.45 -14.46 -27.43
CA ILE A 97 3.90 -15.68 -28.11
C ILE A 97 3.54 -16.92 -27.27
N LEU A 98 3.88 -16.92 -25.98
CA LEU A 98 3.56 -18.02 -25.06
C LEU A 98 2.04 -18.27 -24.98
N GLY A 99 1.24 -17.22 -24.79
CA GLY A 99 -0.21 -17.31 -24.78
C GLY A 99 -0.78 -17.87 -26.09
N SER A 100 -0.24 -17.42 -27.23
CA SER A 100 -0.65 -17.93 -28.55
C SER A 100 -0.32 -19.41 -28.75
N THR A 101 0.83 -19.88 -28.24
CA THR A 101 1.19 -21.31 -28.30
C THR A 101 0.29 -22.20 -27.45
N VAL A 102 -0.16 -21.73 -26.29
CA VAL A 102 -1.15 -22.45 -25.45
C VAL A 102 -2.50 -22.56 -26.16
N VAL A 103 -2.90 -21.54 -26.93
CA VAL A 103 -4.16 -21.57 -27.70
C VAL A 103 -4.05 -22.49 -28.92
N THR A 104 -2.92 -22.54 -29.61
CA THR A 104 -2.80 -23.26 -30.89
C THR A 104 -2.32 -24.70 -30.77
N VAL A 105 -1.46 -25.01 -29.79
CA VAL A 105 -0.82 -26.33 -29.67
C VAL A 105 -1.42 -27.10 -28.49
N GLU A 106 -2.13 -28.19 -28.81
CA GLU A 106 -2.87 -28.98 -27.82
C GLU A 106 -1.98 -29.59 -26.73
N ALA A 107 -0.81 -30.11 -27.09
CA ALA A 107 0.15 -30.65 -26.13
C ALA A 107 0.70 -29.58 -25.15
N VAL A 108 0.92 -28.36 -25.64
CA VAL A 108 1.37 -27.23 -24.80
C VAL A 108 0.24 -26.78 -23.90
N ARG A 109 -1.00 -26.73 -24.42
CA ARG A 109 -2.21 -26.42 -23.65
C ARG A 109 -2.40 -27.37 -22.48
N VAL A 110 -2.38 -28.67 -22.74
CA VAL A 110 -2.55 -29.70 -21.69
C VAL A 110 -1.45 -29.58 -20.64
N ARG A 111 -0.20 -29.35 -21.05
CA ARG A 111 0.91 -29.18 -20.11
C ARG A 111 0.80 -27.90 -19.28
N ALA A 112 0.34 -26.79 -19.87
CA ALA A 112 0.12 -25.53 -19.17
C ALA A 112 -1.05 -25.63 -18.18
N LEU A 113 -2.15 -26.30 -18.56
CA LEU A 113 -3.29 -26.56 -17.67
C LEU A 113 -2.91 -27.49 -16.53
N ASN A 114 -2.12 -28.53 -16.80
CA ASN A 114 -1.61 -29.43 -15.76
C ASN A 114 -0.67 -28.69 -14.80
N PHE A 115 0.20 -27.81 -15.29
CA PHE A 115 1.06 -26.98 -14.44
C PHE A 115 0.25 -25.99 -13.60
N LEU A 116 -0.76 -25.35 -14.18
CA LEU A 116 -1.68 -24.49 -13.45
C LEU A 116 -2.44 -25.28 -12.37
N MET A 117 -2.87 -26.49 -12.70
CA MET A 117 -3.56 -27.39 -11.77
C MET A 117 -2.63 -27.90 -10.67
N ASP A 118 -1.34 -28.14 -10.95
CA ASP A 118 -0.32 -28.55 -9.97
C ASP A 118 -0.05 -27.41 -8.96
N ILE A 119 0.10 -26.18 -9.43
CA ILE A 119 0.19 -24.98 -8.57
C ILE A 119 -1.07 -24.82 -7.72
N GLN A 120 -2.25 -25.09 -8.29
CA GLN A 120 -3.50 -25.05 -7.54
C GLN A 120 -3.64 -26.22 -6.57
N GLN A 121 -3.13 -27.41 -6.88
CA GLN A 121 -3.22 -28.57 -5.99
C GLN A 121 -2.44 -28.38 -4.68
N GLU A 122 -1.38 -27.58 -4.69
CA GLU A 122 -0.66 -27.21 -3.45
C GLU A 122 -1.48 -26.25 -2.55
N TYR A 123 -2.59 -25.70 -3.05
CA TYR A 123 -3.48 -24.77 -2.31
C TYR A 123 -4.99 -25.07 -2.45
N THR A 124 -5.39 -26.18 -3.05
CA THR A 124 -6.80 -26.46 -3.38
C THR A 124 -7.07 -27.96 -3.29
N SER A 125 -7.22 -28.47 -2.06
CA SER A 125 -7.91 -29.73 -1.81
C SER A 125 -9.42 -29.49 -1.75
N PHE A 126 -10.03 -29.17 -2.89
CA PHE A 126 -11.48 -29.23 -3.04
C PHE A 126 -11.79 -30.04 -4.29
N GLN A 127 -12.02 -31.34 -4.10
CA GLN A 127 -12.52 -32.20 -5.17
C GLN A 127 -14.02 -31.98 -5.30
N LEU A 128 -14.43 -31.31 -6.37
CA LEU A 128 -15.82 -31.33 -6.84
C LEU A 128 -16.01 -32.67 -7.56
N LYS A 129 -16.68 -33.62 -6.90
CA LYS A 129 -17.03 -34.91 -7.50
C LYS A 129 -18.41 -34.77 -8.14
N ASP A 130 -18.46 -34.76 -9.46
CA ASP A 130 -19.70 -34.98 -10.18
C ASP A 130 -20.27 -36.34 -9.79
N SER A 131 -21.57 -36.33 -9.53
CA SER A 131 -22.35 -37.40 -8.92
C SER A 131 -22.22 -38.75 -9.64
N SER A 132 -21.66 -39.72 -8.95
CA SER A 132 -22.15 -41.10 -8.93
C SER A 132 -21.49 -41.84 -7.76
N ASP A 133 -22.34 -42.20 -6.78
CA ASP A 133 -22.15 -43.19 -5.72
C ASP A 133 -20.79 -43.29 -5.02
N ALA A 134 -20.71 -42.79 -3.79
CA ALA A 134 -20.03 -43.48 -2.68
C ALA A 134 -20.25 -42.71 -1.36
N GLU A 135 -20.73 -43.41 -0.35
CA GLU A 135 -20.83 -42.96 1.04
C GLU A 135 -19.44 -42.61 1.61
N GLY A 136 -19.30 -41.39 2.10
CA GLY A 136 -18.12 -40.88 2.80
C GLY A 136 -18.32 -39.41 3.11
N GLY A 137 -18.60 -39.07 4.36
CA GLY A 137 -19.07 -37.75 4.79
C GLY A 137 -18.03 -36.65 4.62
N SER A 138 -17.98 -36.02 3.44
CA SER A 138 -17.35 -34.72 3.25
C SER A 138 -18.45 -33.67 3.05
N VAL A 139 -18.55 -32.70 3.96
CA VAL A 139 -19.49 -31.58 3.83
C VAL A 139 -19.12 -30.77 2.59
N THR A 140 -19.94 -30.87 1.54
CA THR A 140 -19.76 -30.09 0.31
C THR A 140 -20.43 -28.74 0.48
N ILE A 141 -19.67 -27.64 0.38
CA ILE A 141 -20.19 -26.27 0.46
C ILE A 141 -20.44 -25.76 -0.96
N ASP A 142 -21.68 -25.88 -1.42
CA ASP A 142 -22.14 -25.32 -2.69
C ASP A 142 -23.00 -24.07 -2.44
N TRP A 143 -22.35 -22.96 -2.10
CA TRP A 143 -23.01 -21.68 -1.83
C TRP A 143 -22.66 -20.65 -2.89
N PRO A 144 -23.40 -20.61 -4.01
CA PRO A 144 -23.20 -19.57 -5.02
C PRO A 144 -23.43 -18.19 -4.39
N ARG A 145 -22.65 -17.22 -4.85
CA ARG A 145 -22.67 -15.81 -4.40
C ARG A 145 -22.31 -15.60 -2.93
N SER A 146 -21.44 -16.45 -2.39
CA SER A 146 -20.91 -16.33 -1.03
C SER A 146 -19.40 -16.25 -1.01
N TYR A 147 -18.88 -15.67 0.06
CA TYR A 147 -17.45 -15.69 0.36
C TYR A 147 -17.14 -16.91 1.22
N ILE A 148 -16.19 -17.74 0.77
CA ILE A 148 -15.80 -18.98 1.45
C ILE A 148 -14.27 -18.97 1.66
N PRO A 149 -13.77 -19.37 2.85
CA PRO A 149 -12.35 -19.59 3.07
C PRO A 149 -11.85 -20.77 2.23
N THR A 150 -10.81 -20.56 1.43
CA THR A 150 -10.17 -21.63 0.66
C THR A 150 -9.02 -22.30 1.41
N TYR A 151 -8.58 -21.73 2.54
CA TYR A 151 -7.55 -22.31 3.40
C TYR A 151 -8.18 -22.94 4.63
N ILE A 152 -7.90 -24.22 4.84
CA ILE A 152 -8.25 -24.97 6.05
C ILE A 152 -6.93 -25.29 6.78
N PRO A 153 -6.78 -24.93 8.07
CA PRO A 153 -5.58 -25.26 8.81
C PRO A 153 -5.32 -26.78 8.89
N GLU A 154 -4.05 -27.15 8.95
CA GLU A 154 -3.66 -28.57 9.03
C GLU A 154 -4.33 -29.26 10.24
N GLY A 155 -4.88 -30.45 9.99
CA GLY A 155 -5.55 -31.25 11.02
C GLY A 155 -6.99 -30.81 11.36
N TYR A 156 -7.54 -29.82 10.66
CA TYR A 156 -8.94 -29.42 10.79
C TYR A 156 -9.77 -29.92 9.60
N GLU A 157 -11.03 -30.29 9.87
CA GLU A 157 -12.01 -30.67 8.85
C GLU A 157 -13.32 -29.89 9.05
N ILE A 158 -14.08 -29.68 7.98
CA ILE A 158 -15.40 -29.03 8.07
C ILE A 158 -16.39 -30.00 8.71
N VAL A 159 -16.88 -29.66 9.90
CA VAL A 159 -17.88 -30.46 10.63
C VAL A 159 -19.28 -29.87 10.54
N ASN A 160 -19.40 -28.58 10.21
CA ASN A 160 -20.68 -27.91 10.04
C ASN A 160 -20.57 -26.76 9.04
N ALA A 161 -21.56 -26.64 8.17
CA ALA A 161 -21.70 -25.50 7.28
C ALA A 161 -23.19 -25.17 7.15
N ARG A 162 -23.56 -23.93 7.47
CA ARG A 162 -24.93 -23.43 7.33
C ARG A 162 -24.94 -22.05 6.69
N LYS A 163 -25.89 -21.84 5.80
CA LYS A 163 -26.15 -20.55 5.17
C LYS A 163 -27.62 -20.20 5.36
N ASP A 164 -27.86 -18.99 5.82
CA ASP A 164 -29.18 -18.39 5.86
C ASP A 164 -29.20 -17.13 4.97
N LYS A 165 -30.27 -16.34 5.04
CA LYS A 165 -30.44 -15.16 4.17
C LYS A 165 -29.51 -14.01 4.53
N GLN A 166 -29.03 -13.95 5.77
CA GLN A 166 -28.30 -12.81 6.33
C GLN A 166 -26.89 -13.19 6.79
N SER A 167 -26.59 -14.48 6.93
CA SER A 167 -25.30 -15.00 7.37
C SER A 167 -24.92 -16.34 6.74
N SER A 168 -23.61 -16.55 6.59
CA SER A 168 -23.02 -17.85 6.29
C SER A 168 -22.09 -18.23 7.43
N PHE A 169 -22.08 -19.50 7.82
CA PHE A 169 -21.27 -20.01 8.93
C PHE A 169 -20.63 -21.34 8.58
N ILE A 170 -19.33 -21.47 8.83
CA ILE A 170 -18.56 -22.69 8.66
C ILE A 170 -17.83 -22.99 9.96
N GLU A 171 -17.87 -24.23 10.42
CA GLU A 171 -17.11 -24.72 11.57
C GLU A 171 -16.13 -25.78 11.12
N PHE A 172 -14.87 -25.53 11.43
CA PHE A 172 -13.78 -26.47 11.30
C PHE A 172 -13.48 -27.05 12.68
N GLN A 173 -13.25 -28.35 12.77
CA GLN A 173 -12.87 -29.01 14.02
C GLN A 173 -11.71 -29.97 13.78
N ASN A 174 -10.81 -30.04 14.75
CA ASN A 174 -9.72 -31.01 14.74
C ASN A 174 -10.04 -32.25 15.61
N PRO A 175 -9.26 -33.34 15.52
CA PRO A 175 -9.49 -34.55 16.32
C PRO A 175 -9.41 -34.35 17.84
N LYS A 176 -8.86 -33.22 18.33
CA LYS A 176 -8.81 -32.87 19.75
C LYS A 176 -10.09 -32.17 20.23
N GLY A 177 -11.01 -31.86 19.32
CA GLY A 177 -12.25 -31.16 19.60
C GLY A 177 -12.16 -29.63 19.58
N GLU A 178 -10.98 -29.08 19.27
CA GLU A 178 -10.80 -27.62 19.11
C GLU A 178 -11.50 -27.18 17.83
N SER A 179 -12.28 -26.09 17.90
CA SER A 179 -13.04 -25.58 16.76
C SER A 179 -12.62 -24.17 16.34
N ILE A 180 -12.71 -23.94 15.04
CA ILE A 180 -12.57 -22.65 14.40
C ILE A 180 -13.88 -22.37 13.68
N THR A 181 -14.43 -21.18 13.86
CA THR A 181 -15.63 -20.74 13.16
C THR A 181 -15.29 -19.61 12.22
N TYR A 182 -15.83 -19.70 11.00
CA TYR A 182 -15.90 -18.61 10.04
C TYR A 182 -17.35 -18.15 9.92
N MET A 183 -17.56 -16.84 9.88
CA MET A 183 -18.86 -16.26 9.68
C MET A 183 -18.79 -15.09 8.69
N GLU A 184 -19.70 -15.10 7.74
CA GLU A 184 -20.02 -13.98 6.85
C GLU A 184 -21.35 -13.37 7.32
N LEU A 185 -21.40 -12.05 7.48
CA LEU A 185 -22.57 -11.29 7.90
C LEU A 185 -22.86 -10.18 6.89
N MET A 186 -24.11 -10.03 6.50
CA MET A 186 -24.55 -8.84 5.77
C MET A 186 -24.54 -7.61 6.70
N GLN A 187 -24.18 -6.43 6.17
CA GLN A 187 -23.91 -5.19 6.95
C GLN A 187 -25.04 -4.74 7.89
N GLU A 188 -26.29 -5.17 7.66
CA GLU A 188 -27.44 -4.89 8.52
C GLU A 188 -27.32 -5.56 9.91
N ILE A 189 -26.40 -6.51 10.08
CA ILE A 189 -26.12 -7.18 11.35
C ILE A 189 -24.82 -6.64 11.93
N LYS A 190 -24.92 -5.90 13.03
CA LYS A 190 -23.77 -5.53 13.86
C LYS A 190 -23.58 -6.60 14.94
N PRO A 191 -22.57 -7.48 14.83
CA PRO A 191 -22.30 -8.43 15.90
C PRO A 191 -21.87 -7.65 17.15
N HIS A 192 -22.44 -8.02 18.30
CA HIS A 192 -21.98 -7.48 19.57
C HIS A 192 -20.61 -8.11 19.85
N LEU A 193 -19.54 -7.35 19.63
CA LEU A 193 -18.21 -7.74 20.03
C LEU A 193 -18.05 -7.43 21.52
N ASP A 194 -18.02 -8.47 22.34
CA ASP A 194 -17.65 -8.34 23.75
C ASP A 194 -16.14 -8.09 23.85
N THR A 195 -15.76 -6.81 23.84
CA THR A 195 -14.37 -6.37 24.04
C THR A 195 -13.99 -6.28 25.52
N GLU A 196 -14.91 -6.57 26.44
CA GLU A 196 -14.59 -6.54 27.86
C GLU A 196 -13.67 -7.72 28.21
N ASN A 197 -12.50 -7.41 28.79
CA ASN A 197 -11.44 -8.36 29.14
C ASN A 197 -10.63 -8.91 27.94
N ALA A 198 -10.53 -8.19 26.81
CA ALA A 198 -9.52 -8.49 25.80
C ALA A 198 -8.11 -8.32 26.36
N SER A 199 -7.24 -9.31 26.16
CA SER A 199 -5.84 -9.25 26.58
C SER A 199 -5.02 -8.37 25.63
N GLU A 200 -5.36 -8.38 24.35
CA GLU A 200 -4.71 -7.61 23.31
C GLU A 200 -5.67 -7.31 22.15
N ILE A 201 -5.59 -6.11 21.59
CA ILE A 201 -6.35 -5.68 20.41
C ILE A 201 -5.36 -5.08 19.43
N GLU A 202 -5.33 -5.61 18.21
CA GLU A 202 -4.41 -5.18 17.16
C GLU A 202 -5.16 -4.91 15.85
N THR A 203 -4.63 -3.98 15.07
CA THR A 203 -5.07 -3.76 13.69
C THR A 203 -4.20 -4.60 12.75
N VAL A 204 -4.82 -5.37 11.86
CA VAL A 204 -4.14 -6.20 10.85
C VAL A 204 -4.66 -5.85 9.46
N SER A 205 -3.84 -6.07 8.42
CA SER A 205 -4.27 -5.92 7.03
C SER A 205 -4.54 -7.30 6.43
N ILE A 206 -5.70 -7.47 5.79
CA ILE A 206 -6.13 -8.70 5.11
C ILE A 206 -6.41 -8.34 3.66
N ASN A 207 -5.55 -8.76 2.73
CA ASN A 207 -5.69 -8.42 1.30
C ASN A 207 -5.92 -6.92 1.01
N GLY A 208 -5.35 -6.03 1.84
CA GLY A 208 -5.54 -4.57 1.73
C GLY A 208 -6.74 -3.99 2.48
N PHE A 209 -7.58 -4.83 3.09
CA PHE A 209 -8.66 -4.41 3.99
C PHE A 209 -8.16 -4.35 5.44
N GLU A 210 -8.70 -3.40 6.21
CA GLU A 210 -8.38 -3.28 7.63
C GLU A 210 -9.22 -4.27 8.46
N GLY A 211 -8.55 -5.04 9.31
CA GLY A 211 -9.15 -5.97 10.25
C GLY A 211 -8.75 -5.65 11.68
N THR A 212 -9.63 -5.99 12.63
CA THR A 212 -9.37 -5.94 14.06
C THR A 212 -9.20 -7.35 14.58
N LEU A 213 -8.04 -7.63 15.18
CA LEU A 213 -7.72 -8.86 15.84
C LEU A 213 -7.81 -8.66 17.36
N VAL A 214 -8.53 -9.54 18.04
CA VAL A 214 -8.72 -9.53 19.48
C VAL A 214 -8.24 -10.85 20.04
N MET A 215 -7.33 -10.81 21.01
CA MET A 215 -6.86 -11.98 21.75
C MET A 215 -7.41 -11.93 23.16
N LYS A 216 -8.04 -13.03 23.58
CA LYS A 216 -8.57 -13.23 24.94
C LYS A 216 -8.21 -14.64 25.37
N GLU A 217 -7.37 -14.74 26.40
CA GLU A 217 -6.80 -16.01 26.87
C GLU A 217 -6.06 -16.76 25.75
N SER A 218 -6.57 -17.92 25.31
CA SER A 218 -6.04 -18.73 24.21
C SER A 218 -6.88 -18.63 22.93
N SER A 219 -7.85 -17.73 22.87
CA SER A 219 -8.73 -17.57 21.72
C SER A 219 -8.44 -16.29 20.95
N VAL A 220 -8.34 -16.42 19.62
CA VAL A 220 -8.26 -15.32 18.67
C VAL A 220 -9.63 -15.09 18.06
N THR A 221 -10.02 -13.82 17.97
CA THR A 221 -11.16 -13.36 17.17
C THR A 221 -10.66 -12.32 16.18
N LEU A 222 -10.83 -12.57 14.88
CA LEU A 222 -10.47 -11.66 13.81
C LEU A 222 -11.72 -11.19 13.08
N ILE A 223 -11.88 -9.87 12.94
CA ILE A 223 -13.04 -9.26 12.29
C ILE A 223 -12.57 -8.28 11.24
N TRP A 224 -13.16 -8.32 10.05
CA TRP A 224 -12.87 -7.35 8.99
C TRP A 224 -14.10 -7.11 8.13
N ALA A 225 -14.05 -6.03 7.36
CA ALA A 225 -15.10 -5.69 6.40
C ALA A 225 -14.53 -5.65 4.99
N MET A 226 -15.27 -6.22 4.05
CA MET A 226 -14.95 -6.24 2.62
C MET A 226 -16.25 -6.32 1.81
N ASP A 227 -16.35 -5.57 0.71
CA ASP A 227 -17.48 -5.60 -0.23
C ASP A 227 -18.88 -5.51 0.42
N ASP A 228 -19.05 -4.54 1.34
CA ASP A 228 -20.27 -4.33 2.12
C ASP A 228 -20.72 -5.53 2.99
N ARG A 229 -19.79 -6.42 3.33
CA ARG A 229 -20.00 -7.55 4.24
C ARG A 229 -19.02 -7.50 5.40
N MET A 230 -19.41 -8.10 6.51
CA MET A 230 -18.56 -8.28 7.68
C MET A 230 -18.20 -9.74 7.83
N PHE A 231 -16.95 -10.00 8.16
CA PHE A 231 -16.41 -11.34 8.30
C PHE A 231 -15.83 -11.51 9.70
N MET A 232 -15.94 -12.72 10.23
CA MET A 232 -15.40 -13.07 11.53
C MET A 232 -14.78 -14.45 11.48
N ILE A 233 -13.58 -14.57 12.05
CA ILE A 233 -12.95 -15.85 12.38
C ILE A 233 -12.78 -15.90 13.89
N ARG A 234 -13.13 -17.03 14.51
CA ARG A 234 -12.89 -17.26 15.93
C ARG A 234 -12.41 -18.67 16.18
N GLY A 235 -11.40 -18.83 17.02
CA GLY A 235 -10.92 -20.16 17.41
C GLY A 235 -9.79 -20.11 18.44
N GLN A 236 -9.36 -21.27 18.91
CA GLN A 236 -8.12 -21.43 19.66
C GLN A 236 -6.97 -21.69 18.69
N ILE A 237 -6.54 -20.63 18.02
CA ILE A 237 -5.51 -20.65 16.99
C ILE A 237 -4.55 -19.48 17.19
N ASP A 238 -3.37 -19.57 16.60
CA ASP A 238 -2.46 -18.43 16.54
C ASP A 238 -2.95 -17.36 15.55
N LYS A 239 -2.44 -16.15 15.73
CA LYS A 239 -2.74 -14.98 14.90
C LYS A 239 -2.45 -15.23 13.42
N ASP A 240 -1.32 -15.85 13.08
CA ASP A 240 -0.91 -16.04 11.69
C ASP A 240 -1.84 -17.03 10.98
N THR A 241 -2.33 -18.06 11.69
CA THR A 241 -3.35 -18.96 11.18
C THR A 241 -4.68 -18.25 10.95
N ALA A 242 -5.12 -17.39 11.88
CA ALA A 242 -6.35 -16.62 11.70
C ALA A 242 -6.27 -15.68 10.48
N VAL A 243 -5.14 -14.99 10.29
CA VAL A 243 -4.89 -14.12 9.13
C VAL A 243 -4.84 -14.93 7.84
N ARG A 244 -4.15 -16.08 7.80
CA ARG A 244 -4.10 -16.95 6.61
C ARG A 244 -5.47 -17.45 6.17
N ILE A 245 -6.35 -17.80 7.12
CA ILE A 245 -7.74 -18.17 6.80
C ILE A 245 -8.47 -16.97 6.17
N ALA A 246 -8.31 -15.77 6.75
CA ALA A 246 -8.97 -14.55 6.26
C ALA A 246 -8.48 -14.15 4.85
N GLU A 247 -7.18 -14.23 4.59
CA GLU A 247 -6.58 -13.94 3.28
C GLU A 247 -7.03 -14.94 2.20
N GLY A 248 -7.36 -16.16 2.60
CA GLY A 248 -7.90 -17.21 1.72
C GLY A 248 -9.39 -17.07 1.40
N VAL A 249 -10.09 -16.05 1.92
CA VAL A 249 -11.52 -15.88 1.64
C VAL A 249 -11.73 -15.38 0.21
N LYS A 250 -12.52 -16.13 -0.58
CA LYS A 250 -12.82 -15.82 -1.99
C LYS A 250 -14.30 -15.87 -2.27
N TYR A 251 -14.74 -15.03 -3.20
CA TYR A 251 -16.10 -15.04 -3.72
C TYR A 251 -16.30 -16.22 -4.69
N ILE A 252 -17.35 -17.00 -4.47
CA ILE A 252 -17.79 -18.06 -5.38
C ILE A 252 -18.94 -17.52 -6.24
N GLU A 253 -18.74 -17.54 -7.56
CA GLU A 253 -19.73 -17.07 -8.56
C GLU A 253 -20.97 -17.95 -8.65
#